data_AF-Q6MAU1-F1
#
_entry.id   AF-Q6MAU1-F1
#
_cell.length_a   1.000
_cell.length_b   1.000
_cell.length_c   1.000
_cell.angle_alpha   90.00
_cell.angle_beta   90.00
_cell.angle_gamma   90.00
#
_symmetry.space_group_name_H-M   'P 1'
#
loop_
_entity.id
_entity.type
_entity.pdbx_description
1 polymer ?
#
loop_
_entity_poly.entity_id
_entity_poly.type
_entity_poly.pdbx_seq_one_letter_code
_entity_poly.pdbx_strand_id
1 'polypeptide(L)' 'MRGLLKDWCSLGGGVEFGETFEEAIHREIFEGLGCQITILNNSTVCENIFEHYGIKGHEVI' A
#
# COMPACT_ATOMS: atom_id res chain seq x y z
N MET A 1 -24.77 -2.39 2.97
CA MET A 1 -23.55 -1.58 2.75
C MET A 1 -22.83 -2.19 1.55
N ARG A 2 -22.84 -1.50 0.40
CA ARG A 2 -22.11 -1.99 -0.78
C ARG A 2 -20.65 -1.64 -0.56
N GLY A 3 -19.81 -2.64 -0.30
CA GLY A 3 -18.36 -2.45 -0.40
C GLY A 3 -18.06 -2.11 -1.85
N LEU A 4 -17.70 -0.85 -2.13
CA LEU A 4 -17.02 -0.53 -3.37
C LEU A 4 -15.70 -1.28 -3.28
N LEU A 5 -15.57 -2.37 -4.03
CA LEU A 5 -14.27 -2.92 -4.35
C LEU A 5 -13.55 -1.80 -5.13
N LYS A 6 -12.70 -1.04 -4.44
CA LYS A 6 -11.64 -0.24 -5.08
C LYS A 6 -10.90 -1.26 -5.96
N ASP A 7 -10.59 -0.91 -7.20
CA ASP A 7 -10.02 -1.78 -8.23
C ASP A 7 -8.96 -2.78 -7.72
N TRP A 8 -8.67 -3.84 -8.49
CA TRP A 8 -7.67 -4.85 -8.11
C TRP A 8 -6.30 -4.19 -7.90
N CYS A 9 -6.00 -3.84 -6.65
CA CYS A 9 -4.83 -3.10 -6.22
C CYS A 9 -4.17 -3.87 -5.09
N SER A 10 -2.86 -3.70 -4.93
CA SER A 10 -2.16 -4.18 -3.75
C SER A 10 -2.83 -3.64 -2.49
N LEU A 11 -3.04 -4.52 -1.51
CA LEU A 11 -3.49 -4.12 -0.18
C LEU A 11 -2.40 -3.24 0.46
N GLY A 12 -2.76 -2.03 0.85
CA GLY A 12 -1.83 -1.05 1.44
C GLY A 12 -2.11 0.39 1.01
N GLY A 13 -1.16 1.25 1.32
CA GLY A 13 -1.16 2.68 1.00
C GLY A 13 0.24 3.27 1.20
N GLY A 14 0.33 4.60 1.17
CA GLY A 14 1.60 5.30 1.37
C GLY A 14 2.03 5.33 2.84
N VAL A 15 3.34 5.45 3.07
CA VAL A 15 3.87 5.76 4.40
C VAL A 15 3.61 7.23 4.70
N GLU A 16 2.96 7.54 5.82
CA GLU A 16 2.71 8.94 6.21
C GLU A 16 3.93 9.58 6.89
N PHE A 17 3.93 10.91 6.98
CA PHE A 17 5.04 11.64 7.60
C PHE A 17 5.17 11.25 9.08
N GLY A 18 6.34 10.74 9.45
CA GLY A 18 6.64 10.30 10.81
C GLY A 18 6.32 8.83 11.09
N GLU A 19 5.79 8.10 10.12
CA GLU A 19 5.59 6.65 10.22
C GLU A 19 6.77 5.86 9.64
N THR A 20 7.01 4.69 10.21
CA THR A 20 7.80 3.63 9.59
C THR A 20 6.95 2.85 8.57
N PHE A 21 7.61 2.11 7.67
CA PHE A 21 6.93 1.19 6.75
C PHE A 21 6.06 0.15 7.49
N GLU A 22 6.56 -0.37 8.61
CA GLU A 22 5.84 -1.38 9.39
C GLU A 22 4.57 -0.77 10.01
N GLU A 23 4.66 0.43 10.60
CA GLU A 23 3.49 1.13 11.13
C GLU A 23 2.45 1.39 10.03
N ALA A 24 2.89 1.87 8.86
CA ALA A 24 2.01 2.15 7.73
C ALA A 24 1.29 0.87 7.25
N ILE A 25 1.98 -0.25 7.06
CA ILE A 25 1.32 -1.47 6.58
C ILE A 25 0.36 -2.06 7.61
N HIS A 26 0.67 -1.96 8.91
CA HIS A 26 -0.24 -2.35 9.97
C HIS A 26 -1.50 -1.47 9.99
N ARG A 27 -1.35 -0.15 9.85
CA ARG A 27 -2.48 0.81 9.77
C ARG A 27 -3.35 0.55 8.55
N GLU A 28 -2.76 0.53 7.36
CA GLU A 28 -3.48 0.37 6.09
C GLU A 28 -4.26 -0.95 6.01
N ILE A 29 -3.66 -2.05 6.46
CA ILE A 29 -4.35 -3.35 6.50
C ILE A 29 -5.48 -3.34 7.52
N PHE A 30 -5.27 -2.70 8.68
CA PHE A 30 -6.33 -2.57 9.68
C PHE A 30 -7.47 -1.68 9.18
N GLU A 31 -7.21 -0.58 8.50
CA GLU A 31 -8.24 0.30 7.92
C GLU A 31 -9.02 -0.38 6.79
N GLY A 32 -8.33 -1.12 5.91
CA GLY A 32 -8.96 -1.79 4.77
C GLY A 32 -9.72 -3.07 5.14
N LEU A 33 -9.20 -3.86 6.07
CA LEU A 33 -9.68 -5.22 6.37
C LEU A 33 -10.07 -5.46 7.83
N GLY A 34 -9.80 -4.52 8.75
CA GLY A 34 -10.07 -4.69 10.18
C GLY A 34 -9.24 -5.78 10.86
N CYS A 35 -8.13 -6.17 10.25
CA CYS A 35 -7.32 -7.32 10.68
C CYS A 35 -5.94 -6.88 11.18
N GLN A 36 -5.43 -7.60 12.17
CA GLN A 36 -4.01 -7.51 12.57
C GLN A 36 -3.20 -8.53 11.77
N ILE A 37 -2.00 -8.14 11.35
CA ILE A 37 -1.07 -9.00 10.61
C ILE A 37 0.21 -9.22 11.41
N THR A 38 1.01 -10.16 10.94
CA THR A 38 2.40 -10.33 11.39
C THR A 38 3.27 -10.40 10.15
N ILE A 39 4.31 -9.58 10.10
CA ILE A 39 5.26 -9.55 9.00
C ILE A 39 6.24 -10.71 9.18
N LEU A 40 6.22 -11.67 8.25
CA LEU A 40 7.01 -12.91 8.37
C LEU A 40 8.43 -12.80 7.80
N ASN A 41 8.66 -11.88 6.85
CA ASN A 41 9.93 -11.71 6.13
C ASN A 41 10.25 -10.22 5.99
N ASN A 42 11.50 -9.91 5.66
CA ASN A 42 11.93 -8.53 5.40
C ASN A 42 11.16 -7.91 4.23
N SER A 43 10.87 -6.62 4.34
CA SER A 43 10.35 -5.83 3.22
C SER A 43 11.42 -5.67 2.13
N THR A 44 10.97 -5.57 0.89
CA THR A 44 11.80 -5.24 -0.28
C THR A 44 11.24 -3.97 -0.88
N VAL A 45 12.11 -3.06 -1.31
CA VAL A 45 11.70 -1.86 -2.04
C VAL A 45 11.72 -2.17 -3.54
N CYS A 46 10.62 -1.86 -4.22
CA CYS A 46 10.45 -1.96 -5.67
C CYS A 46 10.08 -0.59 -6.23
N GLU A 47 10.83 -0.13 -7.22
CA GLU A 47 10.49 1.08 -7.97
C GLU A 47 9.73 0.70 -9.24
N ASN A 48 8.49 1.17 -9.36
CA ASN A 48 7.64 1.01 -10.53
C ASN A 48 7.56 2.34 -11.29
N ILE A 49 8.31 2.45 -12.39
CA ILE A 49 8.26 3.61 -13.30
C ILE A 49 7.38 3.23 -14.49
N PHE A 50 6.29 3.96 -14.70
CA PHE A 50 5.31 3.65 -15.74
C PHE A 50 4.78 4.92 -16.41
N GLU A 51 3.97 4.75 -17.46
CA GLU A 51 3.24 5.83 -18.11
C GLU A 51 1.74 5.52 -18.07
N HIS A 52 0.95 6.46 -17.58
CA HIS A 52 -0.49 6.33 -17.46
C HIS A 52 -1.17 7.57 -18.06
N TYR A 53 -1.99 7.37 -19.10
CA TYR A 53 -2.61 8.44 -19.88
C TYR A 53 -1.62 9.51 -20.40
N GLY A 54 -0.42 9.09 -20.84
CA GLY A 54 0.62 10.00 -21.33
C GLY A 54 1.39 10.74 -20.24
N ILE A 55 1.14 10.42 -18.97
CA ILE A 55 1.81 11.00 -17.82
C ILE A 55 2.76 9.97 -17.23
N LYS A 56 4.04 10.32 -17.05
CA LYS A 56 5.00 9.47 -16.35
C LYS A 56 4.66 9.40 -14.87
N GLY A 57 4.54 8.20 -14.35
CA GLY A 57 4.39 7.89 -12.94
C GLY A 57 5.65 7.19 -12.39
N HIS A 58 5.88 7.37 -11.10
CA HIS A 58 6.87 6.62 -10.34
C HIS A 58 6.26 6.26 -9.00
N GLU A 59 6.10 4.97 -8.75
CA GLU A 59 5.66 4.41 -7.48
C GLU A 59 6.84 3.72 -6.80
N VAL A 60 7.01 3.96 -5.50
CA VAL A 60 7.95 3.23 -4.65
C VAL A 60 7.10 2.32 -3.75
N ILE A 61 7.30 1.02 -3.87
CA ILE A 61 6.52 -0.05 -3.25
C ILE A 61 7.40 -0.80 -2.25
#